data_AF-A0A2D7GB41-F1
#
_entry.id   AF-A0A2D7GB41-F1
#
_cell.length_a   1.000
_cell.length_b   1.000
_cell.length_c   1.000
_cell.angle_alpha   90.00
_cell.angle_beta   90.00
_cell.angle_gamma   90.00
#
_symmetry.space_group_name_H-M   'P 1'
#
loop_
_entity.id
_entity.type
_entity.pdbx_description
1 polymer ?
#
loop_
_entity_poly.entity_id
_entity_poly.type
_entity_poly.pdbx_seq_one_letter_code
_entity_poly.pdbx_strand_id
1 'polypeptide(L)' 'MTLTLDAPRIVKTSPLLEMHGVCKSYGPVQAVRNVSANAYPGEVLGIVGESGSGKST' A
#
# COMPACT_ATOMS: atom_id res chain seq x y z
N MET A 1 -24.61 10.49 -28.76
CA MET A 1 -24.26 10.90 -27.39
C MET A 1 -22.86 10.37 -27.12
N THR A 2 -21.84 11.22 -27.24
CA THR A 2 -20.44 10.82 -27.12
C THR A 2 -19.97 11.17 -25.72
N LEU A 3 -19.60 10.17 -24.92
CA LEU A 3 -18.98 10.39 -23.61
C LEU A 3 -17.50 10.66 -23.85
N THR A 4 -17.08 11.91 -23.70
CA THR A 4 -15.67 12.28 -23.63
C THR A 4 -15.16 11.90 -22.24
N LEU A 5 -14.31 10.88 -22.15
CA LEU A 5 -13.57 10.60 -20.93
C LEU A 5 -12.34 11.51 -20.93
N ASP A 6 -12.25 12.41 -19.96
CA ASP A 6 -11.03 13.16 -19.70
C ASP A 6 -9.88 12.19 -19.36
N ALA A 7 -8.66 12.51 -19.81
CA ALA A 7 -7.49 11.74 -19.44
C ALA A 7 -7.29 11.80 -17.90
N PRO A 8 -6.96 10.68 -17.25
CA PRO A 8 -6.73 10.66 -15.81
C PRO A 8 -5.62 11.64 -15.44
N ARG A 9 -5.94 12.62 -14.58
CA ARG A 9 -4.98 13.60 -14.07
C ARG A 9 -4.43 13.10 -12.75
N ILE A 10 -3.10 13.10 -12.59
CA ILE A 10 -2.46 12.81 -11.29
C ILE A 10 -2.75 14.00 -10.37
N VAL A 11 -3.69 13.83 -9.45
CA VAL A 11 -4.00 14.82 -8.42
C VAL A 11 -2.95 14.72 -7.31
N LYS A 12 -2.26 15.82 -6.99
CA LYS A 12 -1.42 15.89 -5.78
C LYS A 12 -2.33 16.04 -4.56
N THR A 13 -2.52 14.95 -3.83
CA THR A 13 -3.26 14.89 -2.57
C THR A 13 -2.37 14.25 -1.51
N SER A 14 -2.63 14.52 -0.23
CA SER A 14 -1.99 13.77 0.86
C SER A 14 -2.39 12.29 0.79
N PRO A 15 -1.57 11.37 1.33
CA PRO A 15 -1.93 9.96 1.40
C PRO A 15 -3.22 9.79 2.19
N LEU A 16 -4.04 8.81 1.79
CA LEU A 16 -5.19 8.38 2.57
C LEU A 16 -4.75 7.41 3.68
N LEU A 17 -3.70 6.64 3.43
CA LEU A 17 -3.06 5.75 4.39
C LEU A 17 -1.56 6.03 4.41
N GLU A 18 -1.00 6.23 5.59
CA GLU A 18 0.45 6.26 5.81
C GLU A 18 0.83 5.19 6.84
N MET A 19 1.87 4.42 6.52
CA MET A 19 2.47 3.44 7.40
C MET A 19 3.92 3.83 7.63
N HIS A 20 4.31 3.90 8.90
CA HIS A 20 5.64 4.32 9.32
C HIS A 20 6.28 3.26 10.21
N GLY A 21 7.32 2.60 9.71
CA GLY A 21 8.15 1.68 10.49
C GLY A 21 7.40 0.49 11.09
N VAL A 22 6.37 0.00 10.41
CA VAL A 22 5.50 -1.08 10.89
C VAL A 22 6.32 -2.33 11.17
N CYS A 23 6.13 -2.90 12.36
CA CYS A 23 6.76 -4.12 12.82
C CYS A 23 5.68 -5.08 13.35
N LYS A 24 5.81 -6.38 13.05
CA LYS A 24 4.88 -7.40 13.53
C LYS A 24 5.58 -8.72 13.79
N SER A 25 5.23 -9.35 14.91
CA SER A 25 5.74 -10.66 15.33
C SER A 25 4.59 -11.59 15.70
N TYR A 26 4.81 -12.89 15.50
CA TYR A 26 4.00 -13.98 16.04
C TYR A 26 4.92 -14.89 16.85
N GLY A 27 4.89 -14.73 18.17
CA GLY A 27 5.84 -15.42 19.06
C GLY A 27 7.29 -15.09 18.67
N PRO A 28 8.15 -16.10 18.44
CA PRO A 28 9.55 -15.87 18.09
C PRO A 28 9.76 -15.41 16.63
N VAL A 29 8.72 -15.47 15.78
CA VAL A 29 8.84 -15.13 14.37
C VAL A 29 8.53 -13.65 14.16
N GLN A 30 9.51 -12.92 13.63
CA GLN A 30 9.32 -11.55 13.17
C GLN A 30 8.86 -11.55 11.71
N ALA A 31 7.56 -11.35 11.51
CA ALA A 31 6.91 -11.41 10.21
C ALA A 31 7.07 -10.12 9.39
N VAL A 32 7.06 -8.94 10.03
CA VAL A 32 7.26 -7.64 9.36
C VAL A 32 8.32 -6.84 10.12
N ARG A 33 9.29 -6.25 9.41
CA ARG A 33 10.43 -5.51 9.98
C ARG A 33 10.52 -4.10 9.40
N ASN A 34 10.14 -3.10 10.18
CA ASN A 34 10.30 -1.68 9.89
C ASN A 34 9.82 -1.29 8.46
N VAL A 35 8.59 -1.65 8.12
CA VAL A 35 8.01 -1.38 6.80
C VAL A 35 7.25 -0.04 6.81
N SER A 36 7.54 0.80 5.83
CA SER A 36 6.81 2.04 5.58
C SER A 36 6.23 2.03 4.17
N ALA A 37 4.99 2.48 4.01
CA ALA A 37 4.38 2.69 2.70
C ALA A 37 3.22 3.68 2.82
N ASN A 38 2.85 4.27 1.69
CA ASN A 38 1.75 5.22 1.59
C ASN A 38 0.77 4.72 0.52
N ALA A 39 -0.52 4.95 0.71
CA ALA A 39 -1.54 4.77 -0.33
C ALA A 39 -2.31 6.08 -0.52
N TYR A 40 -2.38 6.55 -1.76
CA TYR A 40 -3.04 7.78 -2.13
C TYR A 40 -4.51 7.54 -2.53
N PRO A 41 -5.39 8.56 -2.43
CA PRO A 41 -6.74 8.47 -2.94
C PRO A 41 -6.81 8.01 -4.41
N GLY A 42 -7.60 6.96 -4.65
CA GLY A 42 -7.78 6.38 -5.99
C GLY A 42 -6.67 5.42 -6.44
N GLU A 43 -5.67 5.16 -5.60
CA GLU A 43 -4.60 4.20 -5.87
C GLU A 43 -4.98 2.78 -5.43
N VAL A 44 -4.48 1.78 -6.16
CA VAL A 44 -4.46 0.38 -5.72
C VAL A 44 -3.02 0.03 -5.34
N LEU A 45 -2.74 -0.01 -4.03
CA LEU A 45 -1.43 -0.44 -3.51
C LEU A 45 -1.37 -1.97 -3.44
N GLY A 46 -0.58 -2.57 -4.33
CA GLY A 46 -0.34 -4.03 -4.35
C GLY A 46 0.84 -4.44 -3.47
N ILE A 47 0.64 -5.43 -2.59
CA ILE A 47 1.71 -6.06 -1.81
C ILE A 47 2.03 -7.42 -2.44
N VAL A 48 3.25 -7.59 -2.93
CA VAL A 48 3.71 -8.81 -3.64
C VAL A 48 5.00 -9.36 -3.02
N GLY A 49 5.28 -10.64 -3.28
CA GLY A 49 6.42 -11.36 -2.68
C GLY A 49 6.14 -12.85 -2.49
N GLU A 50 7.19 -13.62 -2.23
CA GLU A 50 7.15 -15.09 -2.07
C GLU A 50 6.26 -15.56 -0.90
N SER A 51 5.85 -16.83 -0.91
CA SER A 51 5.10 -17.41 0.21
C SER A 51 5.90 -17.28 1.51
N GLY A 52 5.24 -16.83 2.59
CA GLY A 52 5.90 -16.60 3.88
C GLY A 52 6.57 -15.23 4.06
N SER A 53 6.56 -14.34 3.05
CA SER A 53 7.22 -13.03 3.14
C SER A 53 6.51 -11.97 4.02
N GLY A 54 5.41 -12.32 4.69
CA GLY A 54 4.68 -11.40 5.60
C GLY A 54 3.60 -10.52 4.94
N LYS A 55 3.16 -10.79 3.71
CA LYS A 55 2.18 -9.94 2.99
C LYS A 55 0.78 -9.86 3.62
N SER A 56 0.37 -10.92 4.33
CA SER A 56 -0.98 -11.05 4.93
C SER A 56 -0.97 -10.81 6.45
N THR A 57 0.13 -10.26 6.97
CA THR A 57 0.38 -10.02 8.39
C THR A 57 0.19 -8.55 8.72
#